data_AF-A0AA36DAZ3-F1
#
_entry.id   AF-A0AA36DAZ3-F1
#
_cell.length_a   1.000
_cell.length_b   1.000
_cell.length_c   1.000
_cell.angle_alpha   90.00
_cell.angle_beta   90.00
_cell.angle_gamma   90.00
#
_symmetry.space_group_name_H-M   'P 1'
#
loop_
_entity.id
_entity.type
_entity.pdbx_description
1 polymer ?
#
loop_
_entity_poly.entity_id
_entity_poly.type
_entity_poly.pdbx_seq_one_letter_code
_entity_poly.pdbx_strand_id
1 'polypeptide(L)'
;MVIHAPARKTCHRHLAQVYMQMRMPSSGLYLFAVSFLPALAVPQVKLQALKATKTPCCVDTLLPGVCKSMYNRDHEKFSVLCRTNPDFSFIQCCQSCHFNTDMFTALTYPVPADLYMYDVANMLEAPNPTCADRQSESWCENFLARRGSWLQNKATCETSGLAFRVCRKTCGFCTAWVPGDAHKGQAGVFRTRPTSVYYNSTVARSPKLCAKLA
;
A
#
# COMPACT_ATOMS: atom_id res chain seq x y z
N MET A 1 16.17 50.96 3.35
CA MET A 1 16.80 50.31 2.18
C MET A 1 15.85 49.22 1.72
N VAL A 2 15.02 49.55 0.73
CA VAL A 2 13.97 48.66 0.19
C VAL A 2 14.63 47.82 -0.91
N ILE A 3 14.57 46.49 -0.79
CA ILE A 3 14.96 45.59 -1.87
C ILE A 3 13.79 44.66 -2.14
N HIS A 4 13.23 44.83 -3.34
CA HIS A 4 12.05 44.17 -3.86
C HIS A 4 12.24 42.66 -4.07
N ALA A 5 11.16 41.92 -3.84
CA ALA A 5 10.96 40.55 -4.28
C ALA A 5 10.81 40.47 -5.82
N PRO A 6 11.35 39.43 -6.47
CA PRO A 6 10.98 39.12 -7.85
C PRO A 6 9.83 38.12 -7.91
N ALA A 7 8.74 38.55 -8.55
CA ALA A 7 7.62 37.74 -8.99
C ALA A 7 8.05 36.70 -10.05
N ARG A 8 7.56 35.45 -9.94
CA ARG A 8 7.60 34.46 -11.04
C ARG A 8 6.19 34.05 -11.47
N LYS A 9 5.73 34.81 -12.46
CA LYS A 9 5.02 34.44 -13.70
C LYS A 9 4.38 33.05 -13.77
N THR A 10 3.05 33.09 -13.81
CA THR A 10 2.13 32.14 -14.44
C THR A 10 2.55 31.80 -15.88
N CYS A 11 2.49 30.52 -16.23
CA CYS A 11 2.70 30.04 -17.60
C CYS A 11 1.35 29.53 -18.14
N HIS A 12 0.56 30.45 -18.69
CA HIS A 12 -0.51 30.12 -19.64
C HIS A 12 0.12 30.04 -21.04
N ARG A 13 -0.04 28.92 -21.74
CA ARG A 13 0.05 28.88 -23.20
C ARG A 13 -1.25 28.38 -23.77
N HIS A 14 -1.93 29.35 -24.38
CA HIS A 14 -3.05 29.18 -25.28
C HIS A 14 -2.54 28.94 -26.71
N LEU A 15 -3.35 28.20 -27.48
CA LEU A 15 -3.54 28.24 -28.94
C LEU A 15 -2.50 27.52 -29.82
N ALA A 16 -2.97 26.46 -30.49
CA ALA A 16 -3.34 26.59 -31.90
C ALA A 16 -4.23 25.41 -32.34
N GLN A 17 -5.47 25.73 -32.72
CA GLN A 17 -6.33 24.88 -33.55
C GLN A 17 -5.63 24.62 -34.89
N VAL A 18 -5.56 23.35 -35.29
CA VAL A 18 -5.41 22.98 -36.70
C VAL A 18 -6.70 22.29 -37.12
N TYR A 19 -7.62 23.08 -37.66
CA TYR A 19 -8.76 22.60 -38.42
C TYR A 19 -8.24 22.19 -39.80
N MET A 20 -8.09 20.89 -40.06
CA MET A 20 -7.97 20.39 -41.44
C MET A 20 -9.36 20.29 -42.06
N GLN A 21 -9.70 21.28 -42.89
CA GLN A 21 -10.79 21.18 -43.86
C GLN A 21 -10.36 20.21 -44.98
N MET A 22 -10.95 19.01 -45.02
CA MET A 22 -10.89 18.17 -46.22
C MET A 22 -12.10 18.47 -47.10
N ARG A 23 -11.83 19.11 -48.25
CA ARG A 23 -12.71 19.16 -49.41
C ARG A 23 -12.91 17.74 -49.96
N MET A 24 -14.15 17.30 -50.07
CA MET A 24 -14.51 16.12 -50.86
C MET A 24 -14.76 16.51 -52.33
N PRO A 25 -14.18 15.80 -53.30
CA PRO A 25 -14.80 15.60 -54.60
C PRO A 25 -15.68 14.35 -54.57
N SER A 26 -16.82 14.51 -55.22
CA SER A 26 -17.83 13.54 -55.58
C SER A 26 -17.30 12.32 -56.34
N SER A 27 -18.05 11.22 -56.20
CA SER A 27 -18.14 10.07 -57.12
C SER A 27 -17.12 8.94 -56.94
N GLY A 28 -17.57 7.82 -56.36
CA GLY A 28 -16.85 6.55 -56.43
C GLY A 28 -17.29 5.56 -55.35
N LEU A 29 -18.29 4.74 -55.66
CA LEU A 29 -18.61 3.53 -54.91
C LEU A 29 -17.41 2.58 -54.96
N TYR A 30 -16.59 2.56 -53.92
CA TYR A 30 -15.62 1.49 -53.66
C TYR A 30 -16.07 0.73 -52.40
N LEU A 31 -16.64 -0.46 -52.64
CA LEU A 31 -16.85 -1.49 -51.63
C LEU A 31 -15.49 -1.95 -51.11
N PHE A 32 -15.00 -1.35 -50.03
CA PHE A 32 -13.93 -1.94 -49.24
C PHE A 32 -14.52 -3.08 -48.42
N ALA A 33 -14.25 -4.31 -48.85
CA ALA A 33 -14.47 -5.50 -48.05
C ALA A 33 -13.56 -5.42 -46.81
N VAL A 34 -14.12 -4.96 -45.69
CA VAL A 34 -13.45 -4.99 -44.38
C VAL A 34 -13.33 -6.46 -44.01
N SER A 35 -12.14 -7.02 -44.25
CA SER A 35 -11.80 -8.36 -43.82
C SER A 35 -11.79 -8.37 -42.29
N PHE A 36 -12.88 -8.86 -41.68
CA PHE A 36 -12.93 -9.17 -40.26
C PHE A 36 -11.95 -10.31 -40.00
N LEU A 37 -10.70 -9.95 -39.69
CA LEU A 37 -9.76 -10.86 -39.06
C LEU A 37 -10.37 -11.26 -37.71
N PRO A 38 -10.60 -12.56 -37.44
CA PRO A 38 -11.09 -12.98 -36.15
C PRO A 38 -10.02 -12.61 -35.12
N ALA A 39 -10.40 -11.74 -34.18
CA ALA A 39 -9.55 -11.42 -33.05
C ALA A 39 -9.19 -12.73 -32.35
N LEU A 40 -7.93 -13.14 -32.49
CA LEU A 40 -7.35 -14.23 -31.71
C LEU A 40 -7.55 -13.84 -30.24
N ALA A 41 -8.51 -14.50 -29.60
CA ALA A 41 -8.74 -14.38 -28.17
C ALA A 41 -7.49 -14.95 -27.49
N VAL A 42 -6.54 -14.08 -27.18
CA VAL A 42 -5.41 -14.42 -26.33
C VAL A 42 -6.00 -14.93 -25.03
N PRO A 43 -5.72 -16.17 -24.62
CA PRO A 43 -6.20 -16.67 -23.35
C PRO A 43 -5.63 -15.76 -22.26
N GLN A 44 -6.49 -14.95 -21.64
CA GLN A 44 -6.14 -14.26 -20.42
C GLN A 44 -5.96 -15.33 -19.35
N VAL A 45 -4.72 -15.74 -19.15
CA VAL A 45 -4.33 -16.41 -17.90
C VAL A 45 -4.76 -15.45 -16.80
N LYS A 46 -5.84 -15.80 -16.08
CA LYS A 46 -6.23 -15.12 -14.85
C LYS A 46 -5.09 -15.35 -13.86
N LEU A 47 -4.08 -14.47 -13.90
CA LEU A 47 -3.12 -14.39 -12.83
C LEU A 47 -3.92 -13.95 -11.62
N GLN A 48 -4.18 -14.89 -10.73
CA GLN A 48 -5.00 -14.63 -9.56
C GLN A 48 -4.31 -13.55 -8.73
N ALA A 49 -5.05 -12.48 -8.47
CA ALA A 49 -4.66 -11.41 -7.56
C ALA A 49 -4.28 -12.02 -6.20
N LEU A 50 -2.98 -12.12 -5.92
CA LEU A 50 -2.48 -12.78 -4.73
C LEU A 50 -2.36 -11.75 -3.60
N LYS A 51 -3.27 -11.84 -2.63
CA LYS A 51 -3.19 -11.05 -1.39
C LYS A 51 -2.06 -11.55 -0.50
N ALA A 52 -1.61 -10.69 0.40
CA ALA A 52 -0.63 -11.06 1.40
C ALA A 52 -1.23 -12.09 2.37
N THR A 53 -0.54 -13.20 2.56
CA THR A 53 -0.92 -14.25 3.53
C THR A 53 0.07 -14.35 4.70
N LYS A 54 1.23 -13.69 4.55
CA LYS A 54 2.41 -13.89 5.40
C LYS A 54 2.72 -12.63 6.18
N THR A 55 3.18 -12.82 7.41
CA THR A 55 3.72 -11.76 8.26
C THR A 55 4.91 -11.07 7.57
N PRO A 56 4.95 -9.73 7.43
CA PRO A 56 6.13 -9.02 6.96
C PRO A 56 7.32 -9.24 7.89
N CYS A 57 8.52 -9.39 7.31
CA CYS A 57 9.73 -9.58 8.11
C CYS A 57 10.04 -8.31 8.88
N CYS A 58 10.14 -8.43 10.20
CA CYS A 58 10.44 -7.30 11.05
C CYS A 58 11.94 -7.05 11.03
N VAL A 59 12.36 -6.09 10.21
CA VAL A 59 13.74 -5.63 10.08
C VAL A 59 13.78 -4.10 10.05
N ASP A 60 14.84 -3.52 10.59
CA ASP A 60 15.05 -2.07 10.55
C ASP A 60 15.58 -1.68 9.17
N THR A 61 14.69 -1.33 8.24
CA THR A 61 15.11 -0.91 6.88
C THR A 61 15.84 0.42 6.87
N LEU A 62 15.68 1.27 7.90
CA LEU A 62 16.52 2.45 8.10
C LEU A 62 17.89 2.16 8.71
N LEU A 63 18.19 0.89 9.01
CA LEU A 63 19.32 0.41 9.81
C LEU A 63 19.12 0.63 11.33
N PRO A 64 19.51 -0.36 12.16
CA PRO A 64 19.35 -0.27 13.62
C PRO A 64 20.04 0.95 14.24
N GLY A 65 21.19 1.38 13.70
CA GLY A 65 21.91 2.56 14.17
C GLY A 65 21.14 3.86 13.97
N VAL A 66 20.36 3.98 12.89
CA VAL A 66 19.53 5.16 12.63
C VAL A 66 18.33 5.17 13.57
N CYS A 67 17.64 4.03 13.72
CA CYS A 67 16.54 3.90 14.67
C CYS A 67 17.01 4.21 16.11
N LYS A 68 18.20 3.75 16.49
CA LYS A 68 18.83 4.09 17.78
C LYS A 68 19.17 5.55 17.94
N SER A 69 19.72 6.18 16.90
CA SER A 69 19.98 7.62 16.93
C SER A 69 18.67 8.41 17.06
N MET A 70 17.61 8.01 16.37
CA MET A 70 16.30 8.64 16.47
C MET A 70 15.71 8.51 17.88
N TYR A 71 15.79 7.33 18.48
CA TYR A 71 15.36 7.08 19.85
C TYR A 71 16.12 7.95 20.85
N ASN A 72 17.47 7.90 20.83
CA ASN A 72 18.31 8.65 21.76
C ASN A 72 18.15 10.17 21.66
N ARG A 73 17.73 10.67 20.50
CA ARG A 73 17.48 12.10 20.31
C ARG A 73 16.17 12.53 20.95
N ASP A 74 15.13 11.73 20.82
CA ASP A 74 13.78 12.04 21.30
C ASP A 74 12.99 10.73 21.49
N HIS A 75 12.99 10.24 22.73
CA HIS A 75 12.42 8.95 23.09
C HIS A 75 10.89 8.95 22.94
N GLU A 76 10.25 10.08 23.27
CA GLU A 76 8.79 10.23 23.20
C GLU A 76 8.34 10.20 21.74
N LYS A 77 8.96 11.02 20.89
CA LYS A 77 8.60 11.07 19.46
C LYS A 77 8.86 9.75 18.76
N PHE A 78 9.96 9.06 19.07
CA PHE A 78 10.23 7.73 18.54
C PHE A 78 9.13 6.74 18.95
N SER A 79 8.78 6.71 20.24
CA SER A 79 7.75 5.82 20.77
C SER A 79 6.37 6.11 20.15
N VAL A 80 5.99 7.39 20.01
CA VAL A 80 4.76 7.79 19.33
C VAL A 80 4.74 7.28 17.89
N LEU A 81 5.84 7.42 17.15
CA LEU A 81 5.93 6.90 15.78
C LEU A 81 5.78 5.38 15.73
N CYS A 82 6.40 4.64 16.67
CA CYS A 82 6.23 3.19 16.75
C CYS A 82 4.77 2.77 17.00
N ARG A 83 3.99 3.58 17.73
CA ARG A 83 2.61 3.23 18.11
C ARG A 83 1.52 3.78 17.17
N THR A 84 1.86 4.74 16.31
CA THR A 84 0.87 5.46 15.48
C THR A 84 1.16 5.43 13.98
N ASN A 85 2.38 5.08 13.57
CA ASN A 85 2.77 5.06 12.18
C ASN A 85 3.13 3.64 11.74
N PRO A 86 2.24 2.95 10.98
CA PRO A 86 2.47 1.56 10.58
C PRO A 86 3.68 1.38 9.65
N ASP A 87 4.03 2.37 8.83
CA ASP A 87 5.25 2.31 8.02
C ASP A 87 6.50 2.38 8.89
N PHE A 88 6.48 3.27 9.89
CA PHE A 88 7.60 3.42 10.80
C PHE A 88 7.77 2.14 11.64
N SER A 89 6.66 1.70 12.23
CA SER A 89 6.56 0.57 13.13
C SER A 89 6.87 -0.75 12.45
N PHE A 90 6.22 -1.11 11.34
CA PHE A 90 6.38 -2.45 10.76
C PHE A 90 7.46 -2.57 9.68
N ILE A 91 7.99 -1.46 9.16
CA ILE A 91 8.94 -1.47 8.03
C ILE A 91 10.24 -0.73 8.33
N GLN A 92 10.19 0.50 8.85
CA GLN A 92 11.39 1.33 8.96
C GLN A 92 12.27 0.99 10.15
N CYS A 93 11.66 0.82 11.32
CA CYS A 93 12.34 0.59 12.59
C CYS A 93 11.69 -0.57 13.36
N CYS A 94 11.28 -1.64 12.68
CA CYS A 94 10.48 -2.70 13.27
C CYS A 94 11.14 -3.44 14.44
N GLN A 95 12.39 -3.86 14.30
CA GLN A 95 13.09 -4.53 15.41
C GLN A 95 13.25 -3.58 16.58
N SER A 96 13.63 -2.34 16.29
CA SER A 96 13.75 -1.28 17.29
C SER A 96 12.40 -0.95 17.97
N CYS A 97 11.27 -1.02 17.25
CA CYS A 97 9.93 -0.71 17.74
C CYS A 97 9.28 -1.84 18.57
N HIS A 98 9.64 -3.10 18.37
CA HIS A 98 8.90 -4.21 18.99
C HIS A 98 9.75 -5.21 19.78
N PHE A 99 11.05 -5.31 19.49
CA PHE A 99 11.88 -6.39 20.01
C PHE A 99 13.17 -5.93 20.70
N ASN A 100 13.47 -4.63 20.67
CA ASN A 100 14.61 -4.08 21.39
C ASN A 100 14.21 -3.68 22.82
N THR A 101 14.60 -4.49 23.81
CA THR A 101 14.32 -4.25 25.23
C THR A 101 14.96 -2.97 25.76
N ASP A 102 16.05 -2.51 25.16
CA ASP A 102 16.80 -1.33 25.62
C ASP A 102 16.14 -0.01 25.17
N MET A 103 15.17 -0.09 24.25
CA MET A 103 14.49 1.07 23.66
C MET A 103 13.08 1.33 24.24
N PHE A 104 12.65 0.55 25.23
CA PHE A 104 11.35 0.71 25.90
C PHE A 104 11.50 0.99 27.40
N THR A 105 12.49 1.82 27.76
CA THR A 105 12.76 2.22 29.16
C THR A 105 11.90 3.40 29.63
N ALA A 106 10.92 3.85 28.84
CA ALA A 106 9.99 4.90 29.28
C ALA A 106 9.11 4.34 30.41
N LEU A 107 9.47 4.66 31.65
CA LEU A 107 8.87 4.22 32.92
C LEU A 107 7.36 4.49 33.08
N THR A 108 6.71 5.12 32.10
CA THR A 108 5.34 5.63 32.18
C THR A 108 4.27 4.75 31.54
N TYR A 109 4.64 3.70 30.80
CA TYR A 109 3.67 2.80 30.18
C TYR A 109 3.95 1.33 30.53
N PRO A 110 2.94 0.54 30.94
CA PRO A 110 3.10 -0.90 31.02
C PRO A 110 3.39 -1.40 29.60
N VAL A 111 4.62 -1.85 29.35
CA VAL A 111 5.01 -2.40 28.06
C VAL A 111 4.29 -3.74 27.92
N PRO A 112 3.34 -3.89 26.97
CA PRO A 112 2.72 -5.18 26.69
C PRO A 112 3.80 -6.25 26.49
N ALA A 113 3.56 -7.47 26.97
CA ALA A 113 4.48 -8.59 26.79
C ALA A 113 4.81 -8.84 25.29
N ASP A 114 3.88 -8.46 24.40
CA ASP A 114 4.05 -8.50 22.97
C ASP A 114 3.66 -7.18 22.30
N LEU A 115 4.65 -6.29 22.15
CA LEU A 115 4.49 -5.00 21.47
C LEU A 115 4.17 -5.14 19.97
N TYR A 116 4.58 -6.23 19.33
CA TYR A 116 4.30 -6.44 17.92
C TYR A 116 2.82 -6.72 17.71
N MET A 117 2.26 -7.69 18.45
CA MET A 117 0.83 -8.00 18.35
C MET A 117 -0.05 -6.86 18.84
N TYR A 118 0.38 -6.12 19.86
CA TYR A 118 -0.32 -4.92 20.30
C TYR A 118 -0.48 -3.90 19.17
N ASP A 119 0.60 -3.63 18.43
CA ASP A 119 0.57 -2.70 17.31
C ASP A 119 -0.20 -3.23 16.11
N VAL A 120 -0.15 -4.55 15.84
CA VAL A 120 -0.98 -5.18 14.80
C VAL A 120 -2.45 -4.94 15.11
N ALA A 121 -2.87 -5.24 16.34
CA ALA A 121 -4.24 -5.04 16.77
C ALA A 121 -4.66 -3.57 16.63
N ASN A 122 -3.83 -2.63 17.07
CA ASN A 122 -4.19 -1.21 17.11
C ASN A 122 -4.09 -0.48 15.77
N MET A 123 -3.14 -0.85 14.91
CA MET A 123 -2.88 -0.15 13.64
C MET A 123 -3.36 -0.91 12.41
N LEU A 124 -3.50 -2.23 12.47
CA LEU A 124 -3.86 -3.05 11.30
C LEU A 124 -5.24 -3.70 11.40
N GLU A 125 -5.69 -4.03 12.61
CA GLU A 125 -6.93 -4.78 12.82
C GLU A 125 -8.08 -3.94 13.42
N ALA A 126 -7.76 -2.90 14.18
CA ALA A 126 -8.74 -1.96 14.70
C ALA A 126 -9.33 -1.09 13.58
N PRO A 127 -10.59 -0.63 13.71
CA PRO A 127 -11.16 0.41 12.86
C PRO A 127 -10.43 1.74 13.05
N ASN A 128 -9.30 1.92 12.37
CA ASN A 128 -8.50 3.14 12.42
C ASN A 128 -8.17 3.60 10.99
N PRO A 129 -7.92 4.89 10.77
CA PRO A 129 -7.54 5.41 9.45
C PRO A 129 -6.09 5.08 9.07
N THR A 130 -5.28 4.56 10.00
CA THR A 130 -3.87 4.24 9.74
C THR A 130 -3.72 3.04 8.82
N CYS A 131 -4.68 2.10 8.81
CA CYS A 131 -4.71 0.98 7.88
C CYS A 131 -5.47 1.32 6.59
N ALA A 132 -4.79 2.02 5.68
CA ALA A 132 -5.33 2.40 4.38
C ALA A 132 -4.28 2.25 3.26
N ASP A 133 -4.76 2.21 2.02
CA ASP A 133 -3.92 2.36 0.85
C ASP A 133 -3.48 3.82 0.72
N ARG A 134 -2.22 4.04 0.36
CA ARG A 134 -1.70 5.40 0.09
C ARG A 134 -1.89 5.83 -1.35
N GLN A 135 -2.06 4.87 -2.25
CA GLN A 135 -2.34 5.12 -3.66
C GLN A 135 -3.85 5.00 -3.94
N SER A 136 -4.24 5.41 -5.14
CA SER A 136 -5.61 5.23 -5.58
C SER A 136 -5.99 3.75 -5.64
N GLU A 137 -7.27 3.46 -5.44
CA GLU A 137 -7.82 2.11 -5.55
C GLU A 137 -7.44 1.46 -6.88
N SER A 138 -7.59 2.19 -8.00
CA SER A 138 -7.19 1.72 -9.33
C SER A 138 -5.71 1.35 -9.44
N TRP A 139 -4.82 2.05 -8.74
CA TRP A 139 -3.40 1.75 -8.73
C TRP A 139 -3.15 0.45 -7.96
N CYS A 140 -3.73 0.32 -6.77
CA CYS A 140 -3.57 -0.86 -5.93
C CYS A 140 -4.20 -2.11 -6.51
N GLU A 141 -5.35 -1.99 -7.18
CA GLU A 141 -5.97 -3.10 -7.91
C GLU A 141 -5.13 -3.54 -9.11
N ASN A 142 -4.51 -2.60 -9.84
CA ASN A 142 -3.58 -2.95 -10.91
C ASN A 142 -2.29 -3.57 -10.39
N PHE A 143 -1.79 -3.12 -9.24
CA PHE A 143 -0.65 -3.72 -8.55
C PHE A 143 -0.98 -5.16 -8.12
N LEU A 144 -2.10 -5.37 -7.43
CA LEU A 144 -2.57 -6.67 -6.96
C LEU A 144 -2.85 -7.65 -8.11
N ALA A 145 -3.50 -7.19 -9.18
CA ALA A 145 -3.80 -7.99 -10.36
C ALA A 145 -2.62 -8.13 -11.33
N ARG A 146 -1.46 -7.53 -11.01
CA ARG A 146 -0.25 -7.46 -11.85
C ARG A 146 -0.54 -7.03 -13.29
N ARG A 147 -1.31 -5.96 -13.46
CA ARG A 147 -1.70 -5.41 -14.77
C ARG A 147 -0.81 -4.25 -15.20
N GLY A 148 -0.74 -4.00 -16.51
CA GLY A 148 0.06 -2.94 -17.10
C GLY A 148 1.54 -3.02 -16.74
N SER A 149 2.08 -1.95 -16.16
CA SER A 149 3.51 -1.85 -15.78
C SER A 149 3.94 -2.86 -14.70
N TRP A 150 2.99 -3.52 -14.02
CA TRP A 150 3.26 -4.49 -12.94
C TRP A 150 3.40 -5.94 -13.43
N LEU A 151 3.13 -6.24 -14.70
CA LEU A 151 3.25 -7.62 -15.22
C LEU A 151 4.67 -8.18 -15.01
N GLN A 152 5.69 -7.38 -15.32
CA GLN A 152 7.10 -7.81 -15.22
C GLN A 152 7.73 -7.48 -13.86
N ASN A 153 6.99 -6.83 -12.95
CA ASN A 153 7.51 -6.48 -11.64
C ASN A 153 7.54 -7.73 -10.73
N LYS A 154 8.62 -7.87 -9.96
CA LYS A 154 8.77 -8.93 -8.95
C LYS A 154 8.09 -8.58 -7.63
N ALA A 155 7.76 -7.31 -7.41
CA ALA A 155 7.05 -6.86 -6.22
C ALA A 155 5.60 -7.35 -6.26
N THR A 156 5.24 -8.16 -5.27
CA THR A 156 3.87 -8.62 -5.03
C THR A 156 3.43 -8.21 -3.62
N CYS A 157 2.16 -8.47 -3.29
CA CYS A 157 1.67 -8.32 -1.93
C CYS A 157 2.38 -9.26 -0.93
N GLU A 158 2.96 -10.38 -1.38
CA GLU A 158 3.65 -11.32 -0.47
C GLU A 158 5.11 -10.95 -0.22
N THR A 159 5.82 -10.43 -1.22
CA THR A 159 7.29 -10.34 -1.19
C THR A 159 7.84 -8.94 -0.98
N SER A 160 7.00 -7.91 -1.00
CA SER A 160 7.48 -6.52 -0.98
C SER A 160 7.00 -5.74 0.24
N GLY A 161 7.94 -5.18 1.02
CA GLY A 161 7.62 -4.12 1.98
C GLY A 161 6.98 -2.90 1.30
N LEU A 162 7.19 -2.73 -0.01
CA LEU A 162 6.49 -1.75 -0.84
C LEU A 162 4.97 -1.95 -0.80
N ALA A 163 4.48 -3.18 -0.95
CA ALA A 163 3.05 -3.48 -0.89
C ALA A 163 2.43 -3.03 0.44
N PHE A 164 3.10 -3.33 1.55
CA PHE A 164 2.65 -2.90 2.88
C PHE A 164 2.60 -1.37 3.00
N ARG A 165 3.54 -0.65 2.40
CA ARG A 165 3.63 0.83 2.48
C ARG A 165 2.61 1.52 1.58
N VAL A 166 2.25 0.91 0.46
CA VAL A 166 1.54 1.59 -0.63
C VAL A 166 0.10 1.10 -0.77
N CYS A 167 -0.13 -0.20 -0.63
CA CYS A 167 -1.42 -0.85 -0.86
C CYS A 167 -1.80 -1.77 0.30
N ARG A 168 -1.65 -1.27 1.53
CA ARG A 168 -1.83 -2.08 2.75
C ARG A 168 -3.20 -2.75 2.81
N LYS A 169 -4.26 -2.01 2.50
CA LYS A 169 -5.64 -2.50 2.56
C LYS A 169 -5.94 -3.41 1.37
N THR A 170 -5.64 -3.01 0.14
CA THR A 170 -5.87 -3.84 -1.06
C THR A 170 -5.12 -5.18 -0.97
N CYS A 171 -3.87 -5.17 -0.50
CA CYS A 171 -3.08 -6.38 -0.29
C CYS A 171 -3.55 -7.25 0.88
N GLY A 172 -4.50 -6.80 1.70
CA GLY A 172 -5.10 -7.61 2.76
C GLY A 172 -4.37 -7.62 4.10
N PHE A 173 -3.45 -6.67 4.31
CA PHE A 173 -2.79 -6.47 5.61
C PHE A 173 -3.71 -5.84 6.66
N CYS A 174 -4.82 -5.21 6.22
CA CYS A 174 -5.82 -4.59 7.08
C CYS A 174 -7.04 -5.48 7.26
N THR A 175 -7.68 -5.45 8.43
CA THR A 175 -9.08 -5.86 8.54
C THR A 175 -9.94 -4.92 7.70
N ALA A 176 -10.92 -5.48 6.99
CA ALA A 176 -11.82 -4.70 6.15
C ALA A 176 -13.22 -4.74 6.73
N TRP A 177 -13.83 -3.58 6.88
CA TRP A 177 -15.26 -3.48 7.15
C TRP A 177 -16.02 -3.70 5.85
N VAL A 178 -16.80 -4.77 5.80
CA VAL A 178 -17.71 -5.06 4.69
C VAL A 178 -19.14 -4.76 5.14
N PRO A 179 -19.93 -4.04 4.32
CA PRO A 179 -21.37 -3.97 4.54
C PRO A 179 -21.90 -5.41 4.61
N GLY A 180 -22.63 -5.74 5.67
CA GLY A 180 -23.30 -7.05 5.72
C GLY A 180 -24.43 -7.10 4.72
N ASP A 181 -24.68 -8.30 4.20
CA ASP A 181 -25.81 -8.54 3.31
C ASP A 181 -27.11 -8.24 4.06
N ALA A 182 -27.85 -7.23 3.62
CA ALA A 182 -29.18 -6.91 4.13
C ALA A 182 -30.17 -7.96 3.60
N HIS A 183 -30.22 -9.13 4.22
CA HIS A 183 -31.27 -10.10 3.94
C HIS A 183 -32.55 -9.68 4.65
N LYS A 184 -33.61 -9.42 3.85
CA LYS A 184 -35.02 -9.19 4.24
C LYS A 184 -35.22 -8.53 5.61
N GLY A 185 -35.09 -7.20 5.65
CA GLY A 185 -35.66 -6.37 6.73
C GLY A 185 -34.83 -6.25 8.02
N GLN A 186 -33.62 -6.81 8.08
CA GLN A 186 -32.65 -6.50 9.15
C GLN A 186 -31.66 -5.44 8.68
N ALA A 187 -31.45 -4.41 9.51
CA ALA A 187 -30.42 -3.40 9.30
C ALA A 187 -29.08 -4.11 8.99
N GLY A 188 -28.43 -3.73 7.90
CA GLY A 188 -27.21 -4.37 7.42
C GLY A 188 -26.16 -4.43 8.54
N VAL A 189 -25.86 -5.63 9.02
CA VAL A 189 -24.87 -5.83 10.07
C VAL A 189 -23.49 -5.67 9.44
N PHE A 190 -22.81 -4.55 9.68
CA PHE A 190 -21.43 -4.38 9.24
C PHE A 190 -20.58 -5.52 9.83
N ARG A 191 -19.92 -6.31 8.97
CA ARG A 191 -19.04 -7.39 9.39
C ARG A 191 -17.59 -6.98 9.18
N THR A 192 -16.71 -7.42 10.05
CA THR A 192 -15.27 -7.36 9.82
C THR A 192 -14.84 -8.59 9.05
N ARG A 193 -14.20 -8.37 7.89
CA ARG A 193 -13.42 -9.41 7.24
C ARG A 193 -12.03 -9.40 7.89
N PRO A 194 -11.55 -10.53 8.44
CA PRO A 194 -10.22 -10.61 9.01
C PRO A 194 -9.15 -10.30 7.95
N THR A 195 -7.97 -9.92 8.41
CA THR A 195 -6.78 -9.80 7.57
C THR A 195 -6.54 -11.12 6.82
N SER A 196 -5.99 -11.06 5.61
CA SER A 196 -5.53 -12.28 4.94
C SER A 196 -4.19 -12.76 5.49
N VAL A 197 -3.50 -11.90 6.25
CA VAL A 197 -2.21 -12.16 6.88
C VAL A 197 -2.39 -12.73 8.28
N TYR A 198 -1.75 -13.87 8.54
CA TYR A 198 -1.58 -14.37 9.90
C TYR A 198 -0.35 -13.71 10.54
N TYR A 199 -0.59 -12.79 11.48
CA TYR A 199 0.46 -12.09 12.22
C TYR A 199 1.01 -12.95 13.38
N ASN A 200 2.33 -13.00 13.51
CA ASN A 200 2.99 -13.75 14.59
C ASN A 200 4.35 -13.14 14.95
N SER A 201 4.53 -12.75 16.21
CA SER A 201 5.75 -12.11 16.70
C SER A 201 7.00 -12.98 16.65
N THR A 202 6.87 -14.28 16.87
CA THR A 202 7.99 -15.24 16.78
C THR A 202 8.50 -15.34 15.35
N VAL A 203 7.58 -15.36 14.39
CA VAL A 203 7.90 -15.34 12.96
C VAL A 203 8.48 -13.99 12.56
N ALA A 204 7.82 -12.88 12.95
CA ALA A 204 8.23 -11.52 12.63
C ALA A 204 9.66 -11.23 13.12
N ARG A 205 9.96 -11.62 14.36
CA ARG A 205 11.27 -11.40 15.01
C ARG A 205 12.41 -12.11 14.29
N SER A 206 12.15 -13.21 13.59
CA SER A 206 13.18 -14.03 12.97
C SER A 206 13.22 -13.83 11.45
N PRO A 207 14.24 -13.13 10.92
CA PRO A 207 14.39 -12.95 9.47
C PRO A 207 14.43 -14.27 8.71
N LYS A 208 15.00 -15.33 9.32
CA LYS A 208 15.05 -16.67 8.70
C LYS A 208 13.68 -17.32 8.61
N LEU A 209 12.84 -17.20 9.64
CA LEU A 209 11.50 -17.80 9.63
C LEU A 209 10.58 -17.03 8.69
N CYS A 210 10.63 -15.70 8.74
CA CYS A 210 9.82 -14.89 7.85
C CYS A 210 10.23 -15.02 6.38
N ALA A 211 11.53 -15.06 6.04
CA ALA A 211 11.98 -15.23 4.66
C ALA A 211 11.62 -16.61 4.09
N LYS A 212 11.57 -17.66 4.92
CA LYS A 212 11.08 -18.99 4.48
C LYS A 212 9.60 -18.99 4.14
N LEU A 213 8.87 -18.02 4.67
CA LEU A 213 7.49 -17.81 4.33
C LEU A 213 7.36 -16.89 3.12
N ALA A 214 8.39 -16.21 2.61
CA ALA A 214 8.28 -15.26 1.49
C ALA A 214 8.16 -15.95 0.13
#